data_AF-A0AAX6QK16-F1
#
_entry.id   AF-A0AAX6QK16-F1
#
_cell.length_a   1.000
_cell.length_b   1.000
_cell.length_c   1.000
_cell.angle_alpha   90.00
_cell.angle_beta   90.00
_cell.angle_gamma   90.00
#
_symmetry.space_group_name_H-M   'P 1'
#
loop_
_entity.id
_entity.type
_entity.pdbx_description
1 polymer ?
#
loop_
_entity_poly.entity_id
_entity_poly.type
_entity_poly.pdbx_seq_one_letter_code
_entity_poly.pdbx_strand_id
1 'polypeptide(L)'
;MTEEHAEKELSMAKQAGDLEAMSSINIDLQQLLQGLSKYGMKNIVSAFGIVPRNNRLMYIHSYQSYVWNNMVSKGIEDYGMKPVLGDLVLKGATATYIEEEDVTNYSIHDVLMPLPGFDVIYPKHKISEAYREMLTTDNLDIDNMRCKIRDYSLSGAYRKIIVRPQNVSWEVVVYDDPKIPLFNTDVDNLEGKPPPVFASEGKYRALKMHFSLPPSTYATMAIREVLKMDTSIKNQMQLDTTWLR
;
A
#
# COMPACT_ATOMS: atom_id res chain seq x y z
N MET A 1 -17.37 11.12 17.53
CA MET A 1 -16.53 11.86 18.50
C MET A 1 -17.18 13.22 18.68
N THR A 2 -17.79 13.49 19.84
CA THR A 2 -18.57 14.72 20.07
C THR A 2 -17.64 15.91 20.30
N GLU A 3 -18.09 17.12 19.96
CA GLU A 3 -17.36 18.39 20.10
C GLU A 3 -16.83 18.59 21.53
N GLU A 4 -17.61 18.15 22.53
CA GLU A 4 -17.27 18.16 23.95
C GLU A 4 -16.09 17.22 24.31
N HIS A 5 -15.94 16.08 23.61
CA HIS A 5 -14.80 15.18 23.78
C HIS A 5 -13.51 15.79 23.23
N ALA A 6 -13.59 16.43 22.06
CA ALA A 6 -12.45 17.11 21.46
C ALA A 6 -12.01 18.32 22.30
N GLU A 7 -12.95 19.12 22.83
CA GLU A 7 -12.65 20.26 23.69
C GLU A 7 -12.01 19.84 25.01
N LYS A 8 -12.45 18.71 25.57
CA LYS A 8 -11.84 18.14 26.77
C LYS A 8 -10.42 17.64 26.52
N GLU A 9 -10.15 16.97 25.41
CA GLU A 9 -8.79 16.57 25.02
C GLU A 9 -7.90 17.77 24.71
N LEU A 10 -8.42 18.82 24.05
CA LEU A 10 -7.66 20.05 23.78
C LEU A 10 -7.37 20.83 25.08
N SER A 11 -8.29 20.81 26.05
CA SER A 11 -8.12 21.41 27.37
C SER A 11 -7.07 20.63 28.19
N MET A 12 -7.13 19.30 28.17
CA MET A 12 -6.13 18.43 28.82
C MET A 12 -4.73 18.61 28.20
N ALA A 13 -4.65 18.69 26.87
CA ALA A 13 -3.39 18.97 26.15
C ALA A 13 -2.83 20.38 26.40
N LYS A 14 -3.67 21.33 26.83
CA LYS A 14 -3.25 22.70 27.22
C LYS A 14 -2.86 22.81 28.70
N GLN A 15 -3.37 21.94 29.58
CA GLN A 15 -3.14 22.01 31.03
C GLN A 15 -1.94 21.18 31.53
N ALA A 16 -1.40 20.27 30.72
CA ALA A 16 -0.22 19.50 31.06
C ALA A 16 0.98 19.91 30.19
N GLY A 17 2.19 19.82 30.73
CA GLY A 17 3.44 19.80 29.96
C GLY A 17 3.57 18.59 29.00
N ASP A 18 2.45 18.05 28.50
CA ASP A 18 2.34 16.87 27.64
C ASP A 18 2.75 17.15 26.18
N LEU A 19 2.81 18.41 25.76
CA LEU A 19 3.33 18.77 24.43
C LEU A 19 4.83 18.41 24.27
N GLU A 20 5.60 18.42 25.36
CA GLU A 20 6.99 17.94 25.37
C GLU A 20 7.06 16.40 25.44
N ALA A 21 6.16 15.74 26.18
CA ALA A 21 6.11 14.28 26.27
C ALA A 21 5.62 13.60 24.98
N MET A 22 4.74 14.25 24.21
CA MET A 22 4.28 13.78 22.90
C MET A 22 5.29 14.02 21.76
N SER A 23 6.30 14.86 21.99
CA SER A 23 7.26 15.30 20.96
C SER A 23 8.11 14.18 20.36
N SER A 24 8.24 13.05 21.06
CA SER A 24 9.08 11.92 20.64
C SER A 24 8.32 10.80 19.92
N ILE A 25 6.98 10.82 19.89
CA ILE A 25 6.18 9.63 19.50
C ILE A 25 5.27 9.86 18.29
N ASN A 26 4.72 11.07 18.06
CA ASN A 26 3.86 11.29 16.89
C ASN A 26 3.85 12.76 16.41
N ILE A 27 4.74 13.06 15.46
CA ILE A 27 4.97 14.40 14.90
C ILE A 27 3.69 14.96 14.22
N ASP A 28 2.92 14.12 13.53
CA ASP A 28 1.70 14.57 12.82
C ASP A 28 0.60 14.98 13.79
N LEU A 29 0.40 14.20 14.86
CA LEU A 29 -0.55 14.51 15.91
C LEU A 29 -0.16 15.80 16.64
N GLN A 30 1.13 15.98 16.94
CA GLN A 30 1.63 17.21 17.56
C GLN A 30 1.33 18.43 16.68
N GLN A 31 1.61 18.34 15.37
CA GLN A 31 1.35 19.42 14.42
C GLN A 31 -0.14 19.73 14.27
N LEU A 32 -1.00 18.70 14.27
CA LEU A 32 -2.45 18.89 14.26
C LEU A 32 -2.93 19.62 15.52
N LEU A 33 -2.45 19.22 16.71
CA LEU A 33 -2.79 19.88 17.98
C LEU A 33 -2.30 21.34 18.01
N GLN A 34 -1.09 21.61 17.51
CA GLN A 34 -0.59 22.98 17.33
C GLN A 34 -1.48 23.78 16.37
N GLY A 35 -1.94 23.16 15.27
CA GLY A 35 -2.89 23.74 14.35
C GLY A 35 -4.22 24.08 14.99
N LEU A 36 -4.79 23.16 15.77
CA LEU A 36 -6.03 23.38 16.50
C LEU A 36 -5.88 24.46 17.57
N SER A 37 -4.74 24.53 18.24
CA SER A 37 -4.44 25.61 19.20
C SER A 37 -4.38 26.98 18.53
N LYS A 38 -3.80 27.06 17.32
CA LYS A 38 -3.63 28.31 16.56
C LYS A 38 -4.90 28.79 15.84
N TYR A 39 -5.65 27.88 15.22
CA TYR A 39 -6.77 28.22 14.35
C TYR A 39 -8.15 27.89 14.94
N GLY A 40 -8.20 27.13 16.05
CA GLY A 40 -9.43 26.71 16.72
C GLY A 40 -10.18 25.59 15.98
N MET A 41 -11.14 24.97 16.68
CA MET A 41 -11.94 23.85 16.13
C MET A 41 -12.92 24.25 15.03
N LYS A 42 -13.21 25.54 14.88
CA LYS A 42 -14.08 26.05 13.80
C LYS A 42 -13.35 26.18 12.46
N ASN A 43 -12.01 26.10 12.44
CA ASN A 43 -11.20 26.20 11.23
C ASN A 43 -10.20 25.02 11.11
N ILE A 44 -10.77 23.81 11.11
CA ILE A 44 -10.01 22.55 11.05
C ILE A 44 -9.18 22.45 9.77
N VAL A 45 -9.65 23.02 8.65
CA VAL A 45 -8.90 23.00 7.38
C VAL A 45 -7.55 23.70 7.53
N SER A 46 -7.52 24.87 8.17
CA SER A 46 -6.26 25.59 8.40
C SER A 46 -5.41 24.92 9.47
N ALA A 47 -6.04 24.35 10.51
CA ALA A 47 -5.35 23.58 11.55
C ALA A 47 -4.64 22.34 10.98
N PHE A 48 -5.36 21.51 10.23
CA PHE A 48 -4.80 20.35 9.57
C PHE A 48 -3.75 20.74 8.52
N GLY A 49 -3.92 21.92 7.89
CA GLY A 49 -2.94 22.48 6.96
C GLY A 49 -1.53 22.71 7.51
N ILE A 50 -1.35 22.71 8.84
CA ILE A 50 -0.01 22.73 9.48
C ILE A 50 0.77 21.44 9.20
N VAL A 51 0.08 20.30 9.09
CA VAL A 51 0.73 19.01 8.82
C VAL A 51 1.39 19.08 7.42
N PRO A 52 2.66 18.66 7.27
CA PRO A 52 3.37 18.64 6.00
C PRO A 52 2.54 18.00 4.89
N ARG A 53 2.59 18.62 3.71
CA ARG A 53 1.76 18.22 2.57
C ARG A 53 1.89 16.73 2.24
N ASN A 54 3.10 16.18 2.29
CA ASN A 54 3.33 14.77 1.96
C ASN A 54 2.57 13.83 2.91
N ASN A 55 2.59 14.11 4.22
CA ASN A 55 1.89 13.30 5.23
C ASN A 55 0.37 13.42 5.06
N ARG A 56 -0.14 14.62 4.76
CA ARG A 56 -1.57 14.80 4.44
C ARG A 56 -2.00 14.02 3.20
N LEU A 57 -1.16 14.02 2.17
CA LEU A 57 -1.45 13.28 0.94
C LEU A 57 -1.45 11.76 1.15
N MET A 58 -0.71 11.23 2.13
CA MET A 58 -0.73 9.80 2.43
C MET A 58 -2.14 9.28 2.76
N TYR A 59 -2.98 10.08 3.43
CA TYR A 59 -4.36 9.68 3.74
C TYR A 59 -5.24 9.54 2.49
N ILE A 60 -5.05 10.42 1.50
CA ILE A 60 -5.87 10.40 0.28
C ILE A 60 -5.32 9.35 -0.70
N HIS A 61 -4.01 9.19 -0.79
CA HIS A 61 -3.39 8.12 -1.57
C HIS A 61 -3.69 6.73 -1.00
N SER A 62 -3.83 6.58 0.33
CA SER A 62 -4.25 5.31 0.92
C SER A 62 -5.72 5.00 0.59
N TYR A 63 -6.60 6.01 0.53
CA TYR A 63 -7.96 5.85 0.03
C TYR A 63 -8.00 5.42 -1.44
N GLN A 64 -7.24 6.07 -2.32
CA GLN A 64 -7.11 5.63 -3.72
C GLN A 64 -6.64 4.17 -3.82
N SER A 65 -5.68 3.78 -2.99
CA SER A 65 -5.16 2.41 -2.94
C SER A 65 -6.20 1.41 -2.43
N TYR A 66 -7.03 1.81 -1.46
CA TYR A 66 -8.14 1.01 -0.96
C TYR A 66 -9.17 0.74 -2.06
N VAL A 67 -9.60 1.78 -2.79
CA VAL A 67 -10.50 1.62 -3.95
C VAL A 67 -9.87 0.71 -5.00
N TRP A 68 -8.61 0.98 -5.39
CA TRP A 68 -7.88 0.19 -6.38
C TRP A 68 -7.78 -1.29 -6.00
N ASN A 69 -7.44 -1.62 -4.75
CA ASN A 69 -7.34 -3.01 -4.29
C ASN A 69 -8.68 -3.77 -4.42
N ASN A 70 -9.79 -3.12 -4.07
CA ASN A 70 -11.13 -3.71 -4.22
C ASN A 70 -11.47 -3.92 -5.70
N MET A 71 -11.19 -2.93 -6.54
CA MET A 71 -11.47 -3.03 -7.98
C MET A 71 -10.61 -4.10 -8.65
N VAL A 72 -9.33 -4.24 -8.29
CA VAL A 72 -8.45 -5.31 -8.80
C VAL A 72 -8.98 -6.68 -8.39
N SER A 73 -9.39 -6.83 -7.13
CA SER A 73 -9.93 -8.10 -6.65
C SER A 73 -11.19 -8.49 -7.43
N LYS A 74 -12.12 -7.53 -7.62
CA LYS A 74 -13.34 -7.74 -8.41
C LYS A 74 -13.05 -8.00 -9.90
N GLY A 75 -12.08 -7.30 -10.48
CA GLY A 75 -11.63 -7.53 -11.86
C GLY A 75 -11.10 -8.94 -12.08
N ILE A 76 -10.24 -9.42 -11.18
CA ILE A 76 -9.71 -10.79 -11.24
C ILE A 76 -10.82 -11.82 -11.00
N GLU A 77 -11.79 -11.55 -10.14
CA GLU A 77 -12.96 -12.42 -9.91
C GLU A 77 -13.85 -12.52 -11.15
N ASP A 78 -14.18 -11.39 -11.78
CA ASP A 78 -15.11 -11.33 -12.92
C ASP A 78 -14.49 -11.82 -14.25
N TYR A 79 -13.21 -11.52 -14.48
CA TYR A 79 -12.55 -11.74 -15.79
C TYR A 79 -11.40 -12.74 -15.77
N GLY A 80 -10.88 -13.10 -14.58
CA GLY A 80 -9.75 -13.99 -14.41
C GLY A 80 -8.39 -13.34 -14.72
N MET A 81 -7.37 -14.18 -14.94
CA MET A 81 -5.98 -13.73 -15.17
C MET A 81 -5.63 -13.63 -16.66
N LYS A 82 -6.47 -12.97 -17.44
CA LYS A 82 -6.25 -12.73 -18.88
C LYS A 82 -6.68 -11.30 -19.25
N PRO A 83 -6.03 -10.66 -20.23
CA PRO A 83 -6.50 -9.40 -20.76
C PRO A 83 -7.85 -9.60 -21.47
N VAL A 84 -8.74 -8.62 -21.36
CA VAL A 84 -10.05 -8.61 -22.00
C VAL A 84 -10.31 -7.30 -22.74
N LEU A 85 -11.31 -7.31 -23.63
CA LEU A 85 -11.77 -6.11 -24.31
C LEU A 85 -12.10 -5.00 -23.31
N GLY A 86 -11.59 -3.79 -23.55
CA GLY A 86 -11.84 -2.63 -22.70
C GLY A 86 -10.90 -2.48 -21.51
N ASP A 87 -10.00 -3.43 -21.25
CA ASP A 87 -8.90 -3.26 -20.29
C ASP A 87 -8.00 -2.07 -20.68
N LEU A 88 -7.26 -1.54 -19.71
CA LEU A 88 -6.28 -0.48 -19.94
C LEU A 88 -4.87 -1.02 -20.07
N VAL A 89 -4.11 -0.52 -21.04
CA VAL A 89 -2.70 -0.84 -21.27
C VAL A 89 -1.90 0.43 -21.56
N LEU A 90 -0.57 0.39 -21.39
CA LEU A 90 0.32 1.49 -21.80
C LEU A 90 0.80 1.28 -23.24
N LYS A 91 0.49 2.22 -24.14
CA LYS A 91 1.18 2.37 -25.43
C LYS A 91 2.17 3.53 -25.28
N GLY A 92 3.45 3.21 -25.06
CA GLY A 92 4.46 4.20 -24.66
C GLY A 92 4.22 4.72 -23.25
N ALA A 93 3.90 6.02 -23.12
CA ALA A 93 3.56 6.65 -21.84
C ALA A 93 2.05 6.93 -21.67
N THR A 94 1.23 6.56 -22.65
CA THR A 94 -0.20 6.89 -22.68
C THR A 94 -1.04 5.65 -22.40
N ALA A 95 -1.97 5.76 -21.46
CA ALA A 95 -2.97 4.73 -21.20
C ALA A 95 -4.01 4.71 -22.32
N THR A 96 -4.34 3.52 -22.80
CA THR A 96 -5.32 3.29 -23.86
C THR A 96 -6.08 2.00 -23.63
N TYR A 97 -7.12 1.76 -24.42
CA TYR A 97 -7.95 0.57 -24.34
C TYR A 97 -7.36 -0.57 -25.16
N ILE A 98 -7.55 -1.79 -24.67
CA ILE A 98 -7.51 -2.99 -25.50
C ILE A 98 -8.79 -3.01 -26.34
N GLU A 99 -8.65 -3.16 -27.66
CA GLU A 99 -9.75 -3.29 -28.62
C GLU A 99 -9.86 -4.77 -29.07
N GLU A 100 -10.93 -5.16 -29.77
CA GLU A 100 -11.20 -6.59 -30.07
C GLU A 100 -10.10 -7.22 -30.92
N GLU A 101 -9.47 -6.44 -31.79
CA GLU A 101 -8.47 -6.91 -32.74
C GLU A 101 -7.09 -7.14 -32.12
N ASP A 102 -6.79 -6.50 -30.98
CA ASP A 102 -5.45 -6.53 -30.38
C ASP A 102 -5.36 -7.23 -29.01
N VAL A 103 -6.45 -7.82 -28.50
CA VAL A 103 -6.47 -8.58 -27.23
C VAL A 103 -5.35 -9.60 -27.14
N THR A 104 -5.07 -10.33 -28.24
CA THR A 104 -4.04 -11.39 -28.27
C THR A 104 -2.61 -10.86 -28.24
N ASN A 105 -2.41 -9.56 -28.46
CA ASN A 105 -1.10 -8.92 -28.43
C ASN A 105 -0.66 -8.56 -27.01
N TYR A 106 -1.57 -8.63 -26.04
CA TYR A 106 -1.33 -8.27 -24.66
C TYR A 106 -1.28 -9.48 -23.75
N SER A 107 -0.61 -9.30 -22.62
CA SER A 107 -0.63 -10.23 -21.49
C SER A 107 -1.27 -9.57 -20.27
N ILE A 108 -1.62 -10.39 -19.28
CA ILE A 108 -2.11 -9.87 -18.00
C ILE A 108 -1.10 -8.95 -17.28
N HIS A 109 0.19 -9.02 -17.63
CA HIS A 109 1.24 -8.17 -17.08
C HIS A 109 1.27 -6.76 -17.70
N ASP A 110 0.51 -6.52 -18.75
CA ASP A 110 0.38 -5.24 -19.43
C ASP A 110 -0.84 -4.45 -18.94
N VAL A 111 -1.82 -5.16 -18.36
CA VAL A 111 -3.07 -4.59 -17.88
C VAL A 111 -2.84 -3.68 -16.67
N LEU A 112 -3.50 -2.53 -16.72
CA LEU A 112 -3.48 -1.47 -15.72
C LEU A 112 -4.85 -1.30 -15.12
N MET A 113 -4.89 -0.77 -13.90
CA MET A 113 -6.07 -0.10 -13.37
C MET A 113 -5.75 1.26 -12.77
N PRO A 114 -6.69 2.21 -12.86
CA PRO A 114 -6.48 3.57 -12.41
C PRO A 114 -6.64 3.69 -10.89
N LEU A 115 -5.76 4.47 -10.27
CA LEU A 115 -6.05 5.12 -8.99
C LEU A 115 -7.04 6.26 -9.28
N PRO A 116 -8.21 6.31 -8.61
CA PRO A 116 -9.25 7.30 -8.91
C PRO A 116 -8.74 8.73 -8.86
N GLY A 117 -9.03 9.53 -9.88
CA GLY A 117 -8.61 10.93 -9.95
C GLY A 117 -9.24 11.66 -11.12
N PHE A 118 -8.96 12.96 -11.25
CA PHE A 118 -9.60 13.81 -12.27
C PHE A 118 -8.95 13.70 -13.67
N ASP A 119 -7.83 13.01 -13.81
CA ASP A 119 -7.00 12.90 -15.02
C ASP A 119 -6.64 11.45 -15.33
N VAL A 120 -7.64 10.56 -15.24
CA VAL A 120 -7.54 9.14 -15.59
C VAL A 120 -8.75 8.71 -16.40
N ILE A 121 -8.55 7.70 -17.24
CA ILE A 121 -9.63 6.95 -17.87
C ILE A 121 -9.89 5.65 -17.11
N TYR A 122 -11.14 5.17 -17.16
CA TYR A 122 -11.54 3.90 -16.56
C TYR A 122 -11.75 2.84 -17.64
N PRO A 123 -11.57 1.54 -17.33
CA PRO A 123 -11.77 0.44 -18.29
C PRO A 123 -13.18 0.42 -18.90
N LYS A 124 -13.32 -0.01 -20.15
CA LYS A 124 -14.62 -0.09 -20.87
C LYS A 124 -15.36 -1.41 -20.62
N HIS A 125 -15.53 -1.78 -19.36
CA HIS A 125 -16.25 -2.99 -18.94
C HIS A 125 -16.75 -2.83 -17.49
N LYS A 126 -17.47 -3.84 -16.95
CA LYS A 126 -18.24 -3.79 -15.68
C LYS A 126 -17.52 -3.22 -14.45
N ILE A 127 -16.18 -3.24 -14.44
CA ILE A 127 -15.39 -2.66 -13.35
C ILE A 127 -15.52 -1.14 -13.28
N SER A 128 -15.77 -0.43 -14.39
CA SER A 128 -16.00 1.02 -14.34
C SER A 128 -17.27 1.36 -13.56
N GLU A 129 -18.33 0.58 -13.71
CA GLU A 129 -19.54 0.72 -12.91
C GLU A 129 -19.24 0.43 -11.43
N ALA A 130 -18.43 -0.59 -11.13
CA ALA A 130 -18.02 -0.89 -9.76
C ALA A 130 -17.21 0.25 -9.11
N TYR A 131 -16.33 0.94 -9.85
CA TYR A 131 -15.66 2.16 -9.38
C TYR A 131 -16.69 3.24 -9.02
N ARG A 132 -17.66 3.48 -9.91
CA ARG A 132 -18.71 4.48 -9.71
C ARG A 132 -19.55 4.18 -8.47
N GLU A 133 -19.97 2.93 -8.30
CA GLU A 133 -20.74 2.48 -7.13
C GLU A 133 -19.98 2.69 -5.82
N MET A 134 -18.72 2.26 -5.77
CA MET A 134 -17.89 2.38 -4.56
C MET A 134 -17.64 3.84 -4.18
N LEU A 135 -17.28 4.69 -5.15
CA LEU A 135 -17.06 6.12 -4.92
C LEU A 135 -18.36 6.84 -4.51
N THR A 136 -19.50 6.48 -5.11
CA THR A 136 -20.81 7.09 -4.79
C THR A 136 -21.23 6.77 -3.35
N THR A 137 -20.89 5.58 -2.84
CA THR A 137 -21.15 5.20 -1.44
C THR A 137 -20.43 6.11 -0.45
N ASP A 138 -19.25 6.62 -0.83
CA ASP A 138 -18.47 7.60 -0.06
C ASP A 138 -18.80 9.05 -0.44
N ASN A 139 -19.91 9.27 -1.17
CA ASN A 139 -20.36 10.59 -1.67
C ASN A 139 -19.35 11.29 -2.59
N LEU A 140 -18.55 10.51 -3.33
CA LEU A 140 -17.62 11.01 -4.35
C LEU A 140 -18.18 10.79 -5.75
N ASP A 141 -17.95 11.77 -6.62
CA ASP A 141 -18.35 11.73 -8.03
C ASP A 141 -17.13 11.37 -8.88
N ILE A 142 -17.19 10.19 -9.50
CA ILE A 142 -16.14 9.69 -10.40
C ILE A 142 -15.87 10.61 -11.59
N ASP A 143 -16.89 11.33 -12.07
CA ASP A 143 -16.78 12.25 -13.20
C ASP A 143 -16.21 13.62 -12.78
N ASN A 144 -16.14 13.89 -11.47
CA ASN A 144 -15.60 15.13 -10.90
C ASN A 144 -14.85 14.89 -9.58
N MET A 145 -13.69 14.25 -9.68
CA MET A 145 -12.79 13.96 -8.54
C MET A 145 -11.96 15.19 -8.07
N ARG A 146 -12.34 16.41 -8.45
CA ARG A 146 -11.68 17.64 -7.96
C ARG A 146 -12.21 18.01 -6.58
N CYS A 147 -11.31 18.25 -5.65
CA CYS A 147 -11.65 18.74 -4.32
C CYS A 147 -11.66 20.28 -4.30
N LYS A 148 -12.55 20.87 -3.49
CA LYS A 148 -12.59 22.32 -3.23
C LYS A 148 -11.23 22.85 -2.75
N ILE A 149 -10.52 22.05 -1.96
CA ILE A 149 -9.16 22.34 -1.51
C ILE A 149 -8.20 21.73 -2.53
N ARG A 150 -7.46 22.61 -3.24
CA ARG A 150 -6.56 22.23 -4.34
C ARG A 150 -5.55 21.16 -3.93
N ASP A 151 -5.00 21.22 -2.72
CA ASP A 151 -4.02 20.26 -2.21
C ASP A 151 -4.52 18.82 -2.23
N TYR A 152 -5.83 18.61 -2.19
CA TYR A 152 -6.47 17.29 -2.12
C TYR A 152 -7.05 16.83 -3.46
N SER A 153 -6.97 17.65 -4.50
CA SER A 153 -7.35 17.25 -5.85
C SER A 153 -6.25 16.37 -6.45
N LEU A 154 -6.52 15.08 -6.59
CA LEU A 154 -5.56 14.13 -7.16
C LEU A 154 -5.87 13.86 -8.64
N SER A 155 -4.84 13.91 -9.48
CA SER A 155 -4.93 13.56 -10.90
C SER A 155 -5.31 12.09 -11.10
N GLY A 156 -4.92 11.23 -10.16
CA GLY A 156 -4.91 9.79 -10.37
C GLY A 156 -3.62 9.35 -11.06
N ALA A 157 -3.47 8.04 -11.23
CA ALA A 157 -2.33 7.41 -11.91
C ALA A 157 -2.72 5.98 -12.33
N TYR A 158 -1.91 5.34 -13.16
CA TYR A 158 -2.14 3.96 -13.58
C TYR A 158 -1.18 3.00 -12.87
N ARG A 159 -1.69 1.86 -12.43
CA ARG A 159 -0.90 0.82 -11.77
C ARG A 159 -1.17 -0.54 -12.41
N LYS A 160 -0.10 -1.30 -12.67
CA LYS A 160 -0.19 -2.68 -13.14
C LYS A 160 -0.91 -3.56 -12.12
N ILE A 161 -1.83 -4.39 -12.60
CA ILE A 161 -2.62 -5.29 -11.72
C ILE A 161 -1.83 -6.52 -11.29
N ILE A 162 -0.92 -7.02 -12.15
CA ILE A 162 -0.01 -8.13 -11.84
C ILE A 162 1.42 -7.71 -12.17
N VAL A 163 2.34 -7.95 -11.23
CA VAL A 163 3.78 -7.77 -11.41
C VAL A 163 4.45 -9.13 -11.46
N ARG A 164 5.27 -9.36 -12.49
CA ARG A 164 6.15 -10.54 -12.57
C ARG A 164 7.52 -10.17 -12.00
N PRO A 165 7.93 -10.75 -10.85
CA PRO A 165 9.27 -10.52 -10.31
C PRO A 165 10.35 -11.02 -11.28
N GLN A 166 11.51 -10.35 -11.28
CA GLN A 166 12.66 -10.73 -12.09
C GLN A 166 13.73 -11.41 -11.23
N ASN A 167 14.67 -12.12 -11.87
CA ASN A 167 15.82 -12.74 -11.20
C ASN A 167 15.42 -13.64 -10.01
N VAL A 168 14.35 -14.41 -10.19
CA VAL A 168 13.79 -15.25 -9.13
C VAL A 168 14.66 -16.49 -8.95
N SER A 169 15.21 -16.67 -7.75
CA SER A 169 15.87 -17.90 -7.31
C SER A 169 15.45 -18.24 -5.89
N TRP A 170 15.43 -19.53 -5.56
CA TRP A 170 15.11 -19.97 -4.22
C TRP A 170 15.85 -21.25 -3.87
N GLU A 171 16.02 -21.47 -2.57
CA GLU A 171 16.55 -22.69 -2.00
C GLU A 171 15.83 -23.00 -0.68
N VAL A 172 15.66 -24.30 -0.39
CA VAL A 172 15.15 -24.74 0.91
C VAL A 172 16.36 -25.08 1.76
N VAL A 173 16.51 -24.36 2.87
CA VAL A 173 17.61 -24.51 3.81
C VAL A 173 17.11 -25.19 5.05
N VAL A 174 17.87 -26.17 5.54
CA VAL A 174 17.58 -26.86 6.80
C VAL A 174 18.40 -26.21 7.92
N TYR A 175 17.79 -25.97 9.07
CA TYR A 175 18.43 -25.30 10.21
C TYR A 175 17.87 -25.76 11.56
N ASP A 176 18.66 -25.58 12.63
CA ASP A 176 18.27 -25.92 14.00
C ASP A 176 18.08 -24.70 14.89
N ASP A 177 18.92 -23.67 14.73
CA ASP A 177 18.88 -22.45 15.55
C ASP A 177 18.39 -21.24 14.73
N PRO A 178 17.21 -20.67 15.04
CA PRO A 178 16.67 -19.48 14.36
C PRO A 178 17.53 -18.22 14.48
N LYS A 179 18.50 -18.17 15.40
CA LYS A 179 19.39 -17.02 15.58
C LYS A 179 20.55 -16.99 14.59
N ILE A 180 20.81 -18.09 13.89
CA ILE A 180 21.90 -18.20 12.91
C ILE A 180 21.43 -17.64 11.56
N PRO A 181 22.07 -16.58 11.02
CA PRO A 181 21.71 -16.04 9.71
C PRO A 181 21.92 -17.05 8.58
N LEU A 182 21.00 -17.06 7.60
CA LEU A 182 21.06 -17.95 6.43
C LEU A 182 21.81 -17.35 5.23
N PHE A 183 22.40 -16.17 5.39
CA PHE A 183 23.24 -15.50 4.40
C PHE A 183 24.05 -14.40 5.08
N ASN A 184 25.13 -13.96 4.41
CA ASN A 184 25.94 -12.83 4.86
C ASN A 184 25.32 -11.50 4.41
N THR A 185 25.40 -10.50 5.28
CA THR A 185 25.16 -9.10 4.91
C THR A 185 26.38 -8.49 4.21
N ASP A 186 26.20 -7.30 3.63
CA ASP A 186 27.30 -6.55 3.01
C ASP A 186 28.44 -6.28 4.03
N VAL A 187 28.09 -6.00 5.29
CA VAL A 187 29.07 -5.79 6.37
C VAL A 187 29.83 -7.08 6.69
N ASP A 188 29.14 -8.23 6.75
CA ASP A 188 29.78 -9.52 7.00
C ASP A 188 30.81 -9.85 5.91
N ASN A 189 30.50 -9.53 4.66
CA ASN A 189 31.41 -9.73 3.53
C ASN A 189 32.63 -8.79 3.61
N LEU A 190 32.45 -7.52 3.99
CA LEU A 190 33.55 -6.57 4.18
C LEU A 190 34.48 -6.97 5.33
N GLU A 191 33.94 -7.57 6.39
CA GLU A 191 34.71 -8.11 7.51
C GLU A 191 35.35 -9.48 7.19
N GLY A 192 35.10 -10.04 6.00
CA GLY A 192 35.66 -11.32 5.58
C GLY A 192 35.09 -12.53 6.33
N LYS A 193 33.86 -12.43 6.85
CA LYS A 193 33.20 -13.56 7.53
C LYS A 193 32.90 -14.68 6.53
N PRO A 194 33.12 -15.95 6.92
CA PRO A 194 32.82 -17.08 6.04
C PRO A 194 31.31 -17.15 5.75
N PRO A 195 30.89 -17.57 4.54
CA PRO A 195 29.49 -17.82 4.24
C PRO A 195 28.89 -18.90 5.16
N PRO A 196 27.59 -18.83 5.50
CA PRO A 196 26.94 -19.86 6.30
C PRO A 196 26.95 -21.21 5.56
N VAL A 197 27.27 -22.27 6.29
CA VAL A 197 27.24 -23.65 5.78
C VAL A 197 26.01 -24.34 6.36
N PHE A 198 25.20 -24.95 5.49
CA PHE A 198 23.96 -25.60 5.89
C PHE A 198 24.15 -27.12 5.98
N ALA A 199 23.57 -27.71 7.02
CA ALA A 199 23.50 -29.16 7.15
C ALA A 199 22.48 -29.76 6.16
N SER A 200 22.64 -31.05 5.85
CA SER A 200 21.67 -31.79 5.02
C SER A 200 20.39 -32.17 5.76
N GLU A 201 20.44 -32.21 7.10
CA GLU A 201 19.34 -32.57 8.00
C GLU A 201 19.29 -31.61 9.20
N GLY A 202 18.12 -31.50 9.82
CA GLY A 202 17.86 -30.58 10.94
C GLY A 202 16.38 -30.42 11.25
N LYS A 203 16.06 -29.70 12.32
CA LYS A 203 14.74 -29.61 12.93
C LYS A 203 13.75 -28.74 12.14
N TYR A 204 14.24 -27.66 11.53
CA TYR A 204 13.42 -26.68 10.85
C TYR A 204 13.82 -26.51 9.38
N ARG A 205 12.90 -25.96 8.58
CA ARG A 205 13.10 -25.67 7.16
C ARG A 205 12.77 -24.21 6.90
N ALA A 206 13.65 -23.52 6.20
CA ALA A 206 13.47 -22.15 5.74
C ALA A 206 13.42 -22.11 4.21
N LEU A 207 12.58 -21.24 3.66
CA LEU A 207 12.56 -20.91 2.23
C LEU A 207 13.33 -19.60 2.03
N LYS A 208 14.52 -19.68 1.45
CA LYS A 208 15.34 -18.51 1.11
C LYS A 208 15.05 -18.14 -0.34
N MET A 209 14.67 -16.89 -0.58
CA MET A 209 14.26 -16.39 -1.90
C MET A 209 15.05 -15.13 -2.27
N HIS A 210 15.42 -15.00 -3.54
CA HIS A 210 15.92 -13.78 -4.14
C HIS A 210 15.03 -13.43 -5.33
N PHE A 211 14.64 -12.17 -5.44
CA PHE A 211 13.87 -11.65 -6.56
C PHE A 211 13.98 -10.12 -6.61
N SER A 212 13.81 -9.55 -7.80
CA SER A 212 13.79 -8.11 -8.03
C SER A 212 12.37 -7.64 -8.33
N LEU A 213 11.98 -6.52 -7.74
CA LEU A 213 10.69 -5.87 -7.95
C LEU A 213 10.87 -4.45 -8.49
N PRO A 214 9.95 -3.95 -9.32
CA PRO A 214 9.93 -2.54 -9.69
C PRO A 214 9.55 -1.66 -8.49
N PRO A 215 9.82 -0.34 -8.56
CA PRO A 215 9.35 0.62 -7.56
C PRO A 215 7.83 0.53 -7.33
N SER A 216 7.37 1.00 -6.17
CA SER A 216 5.95 0.99 -5.80
C SER A 216 5.32 -0.42 -5.76
N THR A 217 6.13 -1.45 -5.48
CA THR A 217 5.72 -2.85 -5.31
C THR A 217 6.13 -3.34 -3.93
N TYR A 218 5.26 -4.13 -3.28
CA TYR A 218 5.46 -4.61 -1.92
C TYR A 218 5.89 -6.08 -1.93
N ALA A 219 7.08 -6.38 -1.41
CA ALA A 219 7.59 -7.75 -1.31
C ALA A 219 6.67 -8.67 -0.48
N THR A 220 5.99 -8.12 0.52
CA THR A 220 4.98 -8.84 1.32
C THR A 220 3.85 -9.40 0.47
N MET A 221 3.46 -8.76 -0.64
CA MET A 221 2.43 -9.26 -1.53
C MET A 221 2.91 -10.45 -2.38
N ALA A 222 4.19 -10.46 -2.78
CA ALA A 222 4.80 -11.62 -3.43
C ALA A 222 4.91 -12.81 -2.45
N ILE A 223 5.32 -12.54 -1.20
CA ILE A 223 5.38 -13.57 -0.15
C ILE A 223 3.99 -14.12 0.17
N ARG A 224 2.97 -13.26 0.26
CA ARG A 224 1.56 -13.66 0.42
C ARG A 224 1.10 -14.59 -0.70
N GLU A 225 1.53 -14.32 -1.94
CA GLU A 225 1.22 -15.17 -3.09
C GLU A 225 1.92 -16.54 -3.01
N VAL A 226 3.18 -16.60 -2.55
CA VAL A 226 3.91 -17.86 -2.35
C VAL A 226 3.28 -18.69 -1.23
N LEU A 227 2.95 -18.07 -0.10
CA LEU A 227 2.44 -18.76 1.08
C LEU A 227 0.94 -19.03 1.02
N LYS A 228 0.20 -18.27 0.21
CA LYS A 228 -1.28 -18.24 0.19
C LYS A 228 -1.91 -17.97 1.56
N MET A 229 -1.21 -17.20 2.40
CA MET A 229 -1.61 -16.84 3.76
C MET A 229 -1.63 -15.32 3.96
N ASP A 230 -2.42 -14.83 4.91
CA ASP A 230 -2.39 -13.42 5.28
C ASP A 230 -1.02 -13.02 5.85
N THR A 231 -0.46 -11.93 5.34
CA THR A 231 0.81 -11.36 5.79
C THR A 231 0.61 -10.13 6.68
N SER A 232 -0.61 -9.88 7.15
CA SER A 232 -0.89 -8.81 8.11
C SER A 232 -0.13 -9.04 9.42
N ILE A 233 0.26 -7.94 10.08
CA ILE A 233 0.97 -7.99 11.37
C ILE A 233 0.20 -8.85 12.39
N LYS A 234 -1.14 -8.71 12.44
CA LYS A 234 -1.98 -9.49 13.34
C LYS A 234 -1.84 -11.00 13.09
N ASN A 235 -1.85 -11.42 11.82
CA ASN A 235 -1.69 -12.83 11.48
C ASN A 235 -0.27 -13.33 11.77
N GLN A 236 0.76 -12.54 11.45
CA GLN A 236 2.15 -12.88 11.74
C GLN A 236 2.42 -13.01 13.24
N MET A 237 1.90 -12.09 14.06
CA MET A 237 2.03 -12.15 15.52
C MET A 237 1.38 -13.41 16.10
N GLN A 238 0.28 -13.90 15.53
CA GLN A 238 -0.35 -15.15 15.99
C GLN A 238 0.53 -16.36 15.70
N LEU A 239 1.19 -16.41 14.55
CA LEU A 239 2.14 -17.48 14.20
C LEU A 239 3.35 -17.50 15.16
N ASP A 240 3.78 -16.33 15.64
CA ASP A 240 4.91 -16.21 16.56
C ASP A 240 4.60 -16.68 17.98
N THR A 241 3.33 -16.64 18.42
CA THR A 241 2.97 -17.03 19.80
C THR A 241 3.17 -18.53 20.11
N THR A 242 3.35 -19.36 19.09
CA THR A 242 3.74 -20.77 19.26
C THR A 242 5.17 -20.96 19.79
N TRP A 243 6.05 -19.96 19.66
CA TRP A 243 7.44 -20.00 20.13
C TRP A 243 7.62 -19.59 21.60
N LEU A 244 6.58 -19.06 22.24
CA LEU A 244 6.59 -18.61 23.64
C LEU A 244 6.03 -19.64 24.64
N ARG A 245 5.87 -20.91 24.24
CA ARG A 245 5.49 -22.02 25.12
C ARG A 245 6.64 -22.99 25.33
#